data_AF-A2GCC8-F1
#
_entry.id   AF-A2GCC8-F1
#
_cell.length_a   1.000
_cell.length_b   1.000
_cell.length_c   1.000
_cell.angle_alpha   90.00
_cell.angle_beta   90.00
_cell.angle_gamma   90.00
#
_symmetry.space_group_name_H-M   'P 1'
#
loop_
_entity.id
_entity.type
_entity.pdbx_description
1 polymer ?
#
loop_
_entity_poly.entity_id
_entity_poly.type
_entity_poly.pdbx_seq_one_letter_code
_entity_poly.pdbx_strand_id
1 'polypeptide(L)'
;MLKQQFFKYLLLYSLYYHKETPLHLAVQENKLDIINLLLENKADPNIRNFDGENVIFTAIRWSHPDLIELLIQNKADPNMYNKKSLSPLHVCVEYKAEAEARTLMLHGANPRYQDSQGKTPFHVAVQNRDTEMSKLFLECGDDLALIRDNNLKTVWDSCPAEFKNTVIPVEIPQPEDNSNKKEKPAEDEMQWLKDKKCCMCKNMDAERILLPCRHCVLCNNCTPKFLEQYFQCPVCKMAIFAAAKQ
;
A
#
# COMPACT_ATOMS: atom_id res chain seq x y z
N MET A 1 -14.01 -31.34 -24.06
CA MET A 1 -15.29 -30.71 -24.45
C MET A 1 -15.88 -29.80 -23.36
N LEU A 2 -16.03 -30.25 -22.11
CA LEU A 2 -16.53 -29.39 -21.00
C LEU A 2 -15.73 -28.11 -20.76
N LYS A 3 -14.38 -28.17 -20.76
CA LYS A 3 -13.52 -26.96 -20.64
C LYS A 3 -13.74 -25.93 -21.76
N GLN A 4 -13.98 -26.39 -23.00
CA GLN A 4 -14.24 -25.51 -24.16
C GLN A 4 -15.68 -24.93 -24.14
N GLN A 5 -16.67 -25.71 -23.70
CA GLN A 5 -18.05 -25.22 -23.51
C GLN A 5 -18.14 -24.21 -22.36
N PHE A 6 -17.41 -24.43 -21.26
CA PHE A 6 -17.32 -23.48 -20.14
C PHE A 6 -16.64 -22.17 -20.57
N PHE A 7 -15.57 -22.26 -21.37
CA PHE A 7 -14.92 -21.09 -21.98
C PHE A 7 -15.88 -20.30 -22.88
N LYS A 8 -16.67 -21.00 -23.71
CA LYS A 8 -17.64 -20.37 -24.62
C LYS A 8 -18.80 -19.73 -23.87
N TYR A 9 -19.26 -20.34 -22.77
CA TYR A 9 -20.31 -19.80 -21.89
C TYR A 9 -19.82 -18.58 -21.10
N LEU A 10 -18.60 -18.62 -20.55
CA LEU A 10 -17.94 -17.47 -19.91
C LEU A 10 -17.77 -16.29 -20.88
N LEU A 11 -17.35 -16.53 -22.12
CA LEU A 11 -17.21 -15.50 -23.16
C LEU A 11 -18.56 -14.87 -23.57
N LEU A 12 -19.65 -15.64 -23.56
CA LEU A 12 -21.00 -15.17 -23.92
C LEU A 12 -21.71 -14.44 -22.78
N TYR A 13 -21.51 -14.85 -21.52
CA TYR A 13 -22.21 -14.28 -20.37
C TYR A 13 -21.53 -12.99 -19.84
N SER A 14 -20.20 -12.90 -19.93
CA SER A 14 -19.38 -11.85 -19.29
C SER A 14 -19.31 -10.52 -20.04
N LEU A 15 -19.43 -10.55 -21.37
CA LEU A 15 -19.38 -9.36 -22.22
C LEU A 15 -20.67 -8.52 -22.19
N TYR A 16 -21.79 -9.08 -21.69
CA TYR A 16 -23.11 -8.44 -21.83
C TYR A 16 -23.56 -7.61 -20.62
N TYR A 17 -23.16 -7.94 -19.38
CA TYR A 17 -23.67 -7.27 -18.18
C TYR A 17 -22.65 -6.46 -17.37
N HIS A 18 -21.37 -6.85 -17.33
CA HIS A 18 -20.34 -6.16 -16.53
C HIS A 18 -19.00 -5.89 -17.26
N LYS A 19 -18.85 -6.29 -18.52
CA LYS A 19 -17.57 -6.29 -19.26
C LYS A 19 -16.45 -6.97 -18.44
N GLU A 20 -16.79 -8.04 -17.76
CA GLU A 20 -15.80 -8.83 -17.03
C GLU A 20 -15.03 -9.69 -18.03
N THR A 21 -13.72 -9.77 -17.88
CA THR A 21 -12.92 -10.70 -18.69
C THR A 21 -13.02 -12.11 -18.11
N PRO A 22 -12.71 -13.15 -18.89
CA PRO A 22 -12.55 -14.50 -18.34
C PRO A 22 -11.59 -14.56 -17.13
N LEU A 23 -10.61 -13.66 -17.07
CA LEU A 23 -9.68 -13.56 -15.95
C LEU A 23 -10.32 -12.98 -14.69
N HIS A 24 -11.23 -11.99 -14.79
CA HIS A 24 -12.01 -11.50 -13.63
C HIS A 24 -12.82 -12.63 -13.02
N LEU A 25 -13.53 -13.39 -13.86
CA LEU A 25 -14.36 -14.50 -13.40
C LEU A 25 -13.53 -15.63 -12.80
N ALA A 26 -12.38 -15.94 -13.39
CA ALA A 26 -11.47 -16.95 -12.84
C ALA A 26 -10.92 -16.55 -11.46
N VAL A 27 -10.62 -15.26 -11.26
CA VAL A 27 -10.19 -14.70 -9.97
C VAL A 27 -11.32 -14.71 -8.95
N GLN A 28 -12.52 -14.26 -9.31
CA GLN A 28 -13.71 -14.33 -8.46
C GLN A 28 -13.97 -15.75 -7.94
N GLU A 29 -13.86 -16.75 -8.81
CA GLU A 29 -14.12 -18.16 -8.47
C GLU A 29 -12.89 -18.89 -7.86
N ASN A 30 -11.80 -18.14 -7.61
CA ASN A 30 -10.52 -18.63 -7.13
C ASN A 30 -10.01 -19.88 -7.88
N LYS A 31 -10.10 -19.87 -9.21
CA LYS A 31 -9.69 -21.00 -10.05
C LYS A 31 -8.24 -20.84 -10.53
N LEU A 32 -7.29 -21.09 -9.64
CA LEU A 32 -5.85 -20.97 -9.91
C LEU A 32 -5.40 -21.59 -11.23
N ASP A 33 -5.84 -22.81 -11.55
CA ASP A 33 -5.51 -23.48 -12.82
C ASP A 33 -5.95 -22.67 -14.06
N ILE A 34 -7.11 -22.04 -13.99
CA ILE A 34 -7.67 -21.22 -15.07
C ILE A 34 -6.97 -19.86 -15.12
N ILE A 35 -6.70 -19.27 -13.97
CA ILE A 35 -5.96 -18.01 -13.85
C ILE A 35 -4.58 -18.15 -14.50
N ASN A 36 -3.81 -19.17 -14.10
CA ASN A 36 -2.48 -19.45 -14.66
C ASN A 36 -2.55 -19.69 -16.16
N LEU A 37 -3.49 -20.53 -16.63
CA LEU A 37 -3.68 -20.77 -18.06
C LEU A 37 -3.96 -19.47 -18.84
N LEU A 38 -4.81 -18.59 -18.30
CA LEU A 38 -5.14 -17.31 -18.93
C LEU A 38 -3.94 -16.37 -18.99
N LEU A 39 -3.19 -16.24 -17.89
CA LEU A 39 -2.01 -15.38 -17.79
C LEU A 39 -0.87 -15.89 -18.70
N GLU A 40 -0.62 -17.20 -18.74
CA GLU A 40 0.33 -17.84 -19.67
C GLU A 40 -0.03 -17.58 -21.14
N ASN A 41 -1.32 -17.51 -21.45
CA ASN A 41 -1.84 -17.15 -22.77
C ASN A 41 -1.96 -15.63 -22.98
N LYS A 42 -1.23 -14.82 -22.19
CA LYS A 42 -1.13 -13.36 -22.31
C LYS A 42 -2.46 -12.62 -22.13
N ALA A 43 -3.38 -13.15 -21.31
CA ALA A 43 -4.52 -12.37 -20.88
C ALA A 43 -4.04 -11.10 -20.15
N ASP A 44 -4.53 -9.93 -20.56
CA ASP A 44 -4.15 -8.66 -19.94
C ASP A 44 -4.93 -8.47 -18.62
N PRO A 45 -4.25 -8.45 -17.45
CA PRO A 45 -4.90 -8.26 -16.17
C PRO A 45 -5.41 -6.82 -15.95
N ASN A 46 -5.01 -5.86 -16.79
CA ASN A 46 -5.39 -4.45 -16.66
C ASN A 46 -6.67 -4.07 -17.42
N ILE A 47 -7.30 -5.03 -18.10
CA ILE A 47 -8.58 -4.78 -18.76
C ILE A 47 -9.60 -4.37 -17.69
N ARG A 48 -10.33 -3.29 -17.96
CA ARG A 48 -11.27 -2.70 -17.02
C ARG A 48 -12.69 -3.18 -17.28
N ASN A 49 -13.38 -3.63 -16.22
CA ASN A 49 -14.81 -3.93 -16.20
C ASN A 49 -15.66 -2.64 -16.29
N PHE A 50 -16.99 -2.74 -16.20
CA PHE A 50 -17.88 -1.56 -16.25
C PHE A 50 -17.73 -0.61 -15.07
N ASP A 51 -17.20 -1.03 -13.93
CA ASP A 51 -16.87 -0.14 -12.81
C ASP A 51 -15.53 0.57 -13.03
N GLY A 52 -14.84 0.28 -14.13
CA GLY A 52 -13.49 0.79 -14.38
C GLY A 52 -12.44 0.07 -13.55
N GLU A 53 -12.72 -1.15 -13.11
CA GLU A 53 -11.84 -1.91 -12.23
C GLU A 53 -11.08 -2.98 -13.02
N ASN A 54 -9.79 -3.15 -12.71
CA ASN A 54 -9.01 -4.27 -13.19
C ASN A 54 -9.18 -5.50 -12.28
N VAL A 55 -8.51 -6.59 -12.61
CA VAL A 55 -8.66 -7.87 -11.91
C VAL A 55 -8.24 -7.84 -10.43
N ILE A 56 -7.36 -6.90 -10.03
CA ILE A 56 -6.94 -6.76 -8.62
C ILE A 56 -8.14 -6.37 -7.74
N PHE A 57 -9.04 -5.52 -8.24
CA PHE A 57 -10.26 -5.18 -7.50
C PHE A 57 -11.13 -6.41 -7.23
N THR A 58 -11.23 -7.32 -8.20
CA THR A 58 -11.93 -8.59 -8.01
C THR A 58 -11.27 -9.43 -6.92
N ALA A 59 -9.94 -9.53 -6.92
CA ALA A 59 -9.22 -10.26 -5.86
C ALA A 59 -9.47 -9.66 -4.46
N ILE A 60 -9.59 -8.33 -4.35
CA ILE A 60 -9.92 -7.65 -3.07
C ILE A 60 -11.35 -7.97 -2.63
N ARG A 61 -12.34 -7.80 -3.53
CA ARG A 61 -13.76 -7.98 -3.20
C ARG A 61 -14.10 -9.41 -2.75
N TRP A 62 -13.35 -10.39 -3.25
CA TRP A 62 -13.55 -11.81 -2.97
C TRP A 62 -12.54 -12.37 -1.94
N SER A 63 -11.74 -11.50 -1.32
CA SER A 63 -10.78 -11.84 -0.27
C SER A 63 -9.74 -12.90 -0.67
N HIS A 64 -9.00 -12.61 -1.74
CA HIS A 64 -7.97 -13.49 -2.30
C HIS A 64 -6.59 -12.80 -2.32
N PRO A 65 -5.95 -12.60 -1.14
CA PRO A 65 -4.69 -11.86 -1.05
C PRO A 65 -3.55 -12.53 -1.82
N ASP A 66 -3.52 -13.87 -1.85
CA ASP A 66 -2.50 -14.64 -2.58
C ASP A 66 -2.57 -14.41 -4.10
N LEU A 67 -3.76 -14.12 -4.63
CA LEU A 67 -3.93 -13.82 -6.05
C LEU A 67 -3.39 -12.44 -6.41
N ILE A 68 -3.37 -11.48 -5.47
CA ILE A 68 -2.87 -10.13 -5.75
C ILE A 68 -1.40 -10.17 -6.13
N GLU A 69 -0.58 -10.92 -5.40
CA GLU A 69 0.84 -11.09 -5.71
C GLU A 69 1.02 -11.73 -7.10
N LEU A 70 0.31 -12.84 -7.38
CA LEU A 70 0.35 -13.51 -8.68
C LEU A 70 -0.02 -12.57 -9.84
N LEU A 71 -1.06 -11.77 -9.66
CA LEU A 71 -1.54 -10.83 -10.67
C LEU A 71 -0.54 -9.71 -10.91
N ILE A 72 0.07 -9.14 -9.86
CA ILE A 72 1.09 -8.09 -9.99
C ILE A 72 2.36 -8.64 -10.66
N GLN A 73 2.79 -9.86 -10.32
CA GLN A 73 3.89 -10.54 -11.01
C GLN A 73 3.61 -10.71 -12.52
N ASN A 74 2.33 -10.83 -12.90
CA ASN A 74 1.86 -10.85 -14.28
C ASN A 74 1.48 -9.46 -14.83
N LYS A 75 2.06 -8.39 -14.27
CA LYS A 75 1.94 -7.00 -14.75
C LYS A 75 0.56 -6.37 -14.53
N ALA A 76 -0.23 -6.85 -13.59
CA ALA A 76 -1.38 -6.11 -13.10
C ALA A 76 -0.90 -4.84 -12.39
N ASP A 77 -1.51 -3.70 -12.71
CA ASP A 77 -1.21 -2.40 -12.12
C ASP A 77 -1.93 -2.25 -10.76
N PRO A 78 -1.21 -2.23 -9.62
CA PRO A 78 -1.80 -2.08 -8.30
C PRO A 78 -2.28 -0.65 -8.00
N ASN A 79 -2.07 0.29 -8.92
CA ASN A 79 -2.34 1.71 -8.76
C ASN A 79 -3.51 2.21 -9.63
N MET A 80 -4.13 1.32 -10.41
CA MET A 80 -5.24 1.67 -11.28
C MET A 80 -6.47 2.11 -10.49
N TYR A 81 -7.06 3.25 -10.84
CA TYR A 81 -8.27 3.78 -10.19
C TYR A 81 -9.55 3.34 -10.90
N ASN A 82 -10.63 3.13 -10.15
CA ASN A 82 -11.96 2.83 -10.71
C ASN A 82 -12.71 4.09 -11.17
N LYS A 83 -13.95 3.95 -11.66
CA LYS A 83 -14.77 5.10 -12.12
C LYS A 83 -15.12 6.10 -11.02
N LYS A 84 -15.08 5.69 -9.75
CA LYS A 84 -15.24 6.59 -8.59
C LYS A 84 -13.93 7.26 -8.20
N SER A 85 -12.87 7.12 -9.01
CA SER A 85 -11.51 7.57 -8.71
C SER A 85 -10.90 6.91 -7.48
N LEU A 86 -11.39 5.72 -7.10
CA LEU A 86 -10.85 4.96 -5.96
C LEU A 86 -9.70 4.07 -6.44
N SER A 87 -8.56 4.15 -5.76
CA SER A 87 -7.46 3.20 -5.93
C SER A 87 -7.79 1.85 -5.24
N PRO A 88 -7.05 0.77 -5.53
CA PRO A 88 -7.29 -0.53 -4.91
C PRO A 88 -7.18 -0.47 -3.37
N LEU A 89 -6.27 0.37 -2.84
CA LEU A 89 -6.16 0.60 -1.40
C LEU A 89 -7.39 1.26 -0.78
N HIS A 90 -8.11 2.14 -1.50
CA HIS A 90 -9.39 2.66 -1.00
C HIS A 90 -10.42 1.53 -0.87
N VAL A 91 -10.48 0.66 -1.88
CA VAL A 91 -11.41 -0.49 -1.89
C VAL A 91 -11.06 -1.47 -0.78
N CYS A 92 -9.78 -1.68 -0.45
CA CYS A 92 -9.40 -2.46 0.72
C CYS A 92 -10.00 -1.92 2.02
N VAL A 93 -10.07 -0.59 2.18
CA VAL A 93 -10.72 0.02 3.35
C VAL A 93 -12.23 -0.24 3.35
N GLU A 94 -12.89 -0.09 2.20
CA GLU A 94 -14.34 -0.34 2.08
C GLU A 94 -14.71 -1.78 2.44
N TYR A 95 -13.86 -2.75 2.08
CA TYR A 95 -14.08 -4.18 2.31
C TYR A 95 -13.40 -4.73 3.57
N LYS A 96 -12.72 -3.88 4.37
CA LYS A 96 -11.92 -4.28 5.54
C LYS A 96 -10.87 -5.37 5.21
N ALA A 97 -10.29 -5.26 4.02
CA ALA A 97 -9.37 -6.22 3.42
C ALA A 97 -7.92 -5.87 3.80
N GLU A 98 -7.57 -6.05 5.07
CA GLU A 98 -6.25 -5.69 5.62
C GLU A 98 -5.11 -6.50 4.99
N ALA A 99 -5.30 -7.82 4.82
CA ALA A 99 -4.30 -8.71 4.24
C ALA A 99 -3.97 -8.30 2.80
N GLU A 100 -5.00 -7.97 2.02
CA GLU A 100 -4.92 -7.48 0.65
C GLU A 100 -4.23 -6.11 0.60
N ALA A 101 -4.58 -5.20 1.51
CA ALA A 101 -3.91 -3.91 1.63
C ALA A 101 -2.41 -4.06 1.92
N ARG A 102 -2.04 -4.96 2.86
CA ARG A 102 -0.64 -5.30 3.15
C ARG A 102 0.07 -5.82 1.91
N THR A 103 -0.52 -6.79 1.21
CA THR A 103 0.06 -7.35 -0.02
C THR A 103 0.21 -6.29 -1.11
N LEU A 104 -0.78 -5.42 -1.30
CA LEU A 104 -0.71 -4.32 -2.27
C LEU A 104 0.40 -3.34 -1.96
N MET A 105 0.50 -2.88 -0.70
CA MET A 105 1.55 -1.96 -0.27
C MET A 105 2.94 -2.57 -0.43
N LEU A 106 3.09 -3.85 -0.08
CA LEU A 106 4.33 -4.60 -0.27
C LEU A 106 4.77 -4.59 -1.75
N HIS A 107 3.80 -4.70 -2.65
CA HIS A 107 4.00 -4.83 -4.10
C HIS A 107 3.81 -3.52 -4.88
N GLY A 108 4.00 -2.35 -4.23
CA GLY A 108 4.12 -1.07 -4.94
C GLY A 108 2.82 -0.28 -5.12
N ALA A 109 1.74 -0.64 -4.41
CA ALA A 109 0.56 0.19 -4.33
C ALA A 109 0.87 1.49 -3.56
N ASN A 110 0.50 2.63 -4.12
CA ASN A 110 0.77 3.93 -3.55
C ASN A 110 -0.39 4.36 -2.61
N PRO A 111 -0.15 4.45 -1.29
CA PRO A 111 -1.18 4.86 -0.33
C PRO A 111 -1.52 6.37 -0.41
N ARG A 112 -0.79 7.15 -1.20
CA ARG A 112 -0.99 8.61 -1.32
C ARG A 112 -2.01 9.00 -2.38
N TYR A 113 -2.52 8.06 -3.18
CA TYR A 113 -3.54 8.41 -4.18
C TYR A 113 -4.77 9.01 -3.52
N GLN A 114 -5.31 10.03 -4.18
CA GLN A 114 -6.46 10.76 -3.71
C GLN A 114 -7.66 10.44 -4.61
N ASP A 115 -8.82 10.21 -3.98
CA ASP A 115 -10.08 10.05 -4.67
C ASP A 115 -10.60 11.39 -5.23
N SER A 116 -11.82 11.37 -5.79
CA SER A 116 -12.47 12.57 -6.32
C SER A 116 -12.68 13.71 -5.31
N GLN A 117 -12.61 13.41 -4.01
CA GLN A 117 -12.73 14.38 -2.90
C GLN A 117 -11.37 14.77 -2.31
N GLY A 118 -10.27 14.34 -2.91
CA GLY A 118 -8.93 14.58 -2.37
C GLY A 118 -8.59 13.65 -1.21
N LYS A 119 -9.45 12.68 -0.87
CA LYS A 119 -9.22 11.79 0.28
C LYS A 119 -8.28 10.68 -0.12
N THR A 120 -7.31 10.38 0.74
CA THR A 120 -6.48 9.18 0.61
C THR A 120 -7.18 7.97 1.24
N PRO A 121 -6.72 6.73 0.98
CA PRO A 121 -7.21 5.54 1.69
C PRO A 121 -7.16 5.72 3.21
N PHE A 122 -6.14 6.42 3.73
CA PHE A 122 -6.02 6.69 5.16
C PHE A 122 -7.12 7.64 5.69
N HIS A 123 -7.50 8.67 4.91
CA HIS A 123 -8.65 9.51 5.27
C HIS A 123 -9.92 8.68 5.39
N VAL A 124 -10.14 7.75 4.45
CA VAL A 124 -11.32 6.86 4.47
C VAL A 124 -11.27 5.91 5.67
N ALA A 125 -10.10 5.34 6.00
CA ALA A 125 -9.95 4.44 7.15
C ALA A 125 -10.27 5.15 8.47
N VAL A 126 -9.78 6.38 8.66
CA VAL A 126 -10.09 7.17 9.87
C VAL A 126 -11.56 7.58 9.93
N GLN A 127 -12.16 7.95 8.80
CA GLN A 127 -13.60 8.27 8.72
C GLN A 127 -14.48 7.07 9.07
N ASN A 128 -14.08 5.87 8.64
CA ASN A 128 -14.76 4.61 8.94
C ASN A 128 -14.45 4.08 10.36
N ARG A 129 -13.58 4.75 11.12
CA ARG A 129 -13.04 4.29 12.41
C ARG A 129 -12.43 2.88 12.34
N ASP A 130 -11.75 2.60 11.24
CA ASP A 130 -11.04 1.33 11.04
C ASP A 130 -9.65 1.41 11.68
N THR A 131 -9.55 0.90 12.91
CA THR A 131 -8.32 0.95 13.70
C THR A 131 -7.17 0.20 13.04
N GLU A 132 -7.42 -1.00 12.54
CA GLU A 132 -6.34 -1.87 12.02
C GLU A 132 -5.82 -1.35 10.69
N MET A 133 -6.72 -0.92 9.79
CA MET A 133 -6.32 -0.28 8.55
C MET A 133 -5.60 1.06 8.79
N SER A 134 -6.04 1.84 9.79
CA SER A 134 -5.38 3.08 10.17
C SER A 134 -3.96 2.86 10.70
N LYS A 135 -3.75 1.83 11.52
CA LYS A 135 -2.41 1.43 11.99
C LYS A 135 -1.53 0.98 10.82
N LEU A 136 -2.08 0.17 9.91
CA LEU A 136 -1.36 -0.27 8.71
C LEU A 136 -0.87 0.92 7.86
N PHE A 137 -1.71 1.95 7.68
CA PHE A 137 -1.31 3.15 6.96
C PHE A 137 -0.22 3.96 7.69
N LEU A 138 -0.23 3.99 9.02
CA LEU A 138 0.83 4.62 9.82
C LEU A 138 2.17 3.87 9.75
N GLU A 139 2.14 2.53 9.64
CA GLU A 139 3.35 1.73 9.41
C GLU A 139 4.09 2.13 8.11
N CYS A 140 3.39 2.76 7.15
CA CYS A 140 3.97 3.24 5.89
C CYS A 140 4.66 4.61 6.02
N GLY A 141 4.41 5.35 7.11
CA GLY A 141 4.99 6.67 7.37
C GLY A 141 3.98 7.70 7.90
N ASP A 142 4.42 8.52 8.86
CA ASP A 142 3.59 9.56 9.49
C ASP A 142 3.18 10.68 8.53
N ASP A 143 3.91 10.87 7.43
CA ASP A 143 3.68 11.92 6.44
C ASP A 143 2.39 11.69 5.64
N LEU A 144 1.92 10.44 5.55
CA LEU A 144 0.62 10.10 4.96
C LEU A 144 -0.53 10.77 5.72
N ALA A 145 -0.37 10.96 7.03
CA ALA A 145 -1.34 11.62 7.89
C ALA A 145 -1.41 13.13 7.67
N LEU A 146 -0.40 13.72 7.03
CA LEU A 146 -0.30 15.16 6.77
C LEU A 146 -0.91 15.58 5.42
N ILE A 147 -1.25 14.62 4.55
CA ILE A 147 -1.89 14.90 3.27
C ILE A 147 -3.26 15.54 3.53
N ARG A 148 -3.59 16.57 2.75
CA ARG A 148 -4.86 17.30 2.87
C ARG A 148 -5.82 16.90 1.75
N ASP A 149 -7.10 16.76 2.11
CA ASP A 149 -8.20 16.59 1.17
C ASP A 149 -8.57 17.90 0.45
N ASN A 150 -9.58 17.87 -0.41
CA ASN A 150 -10.04 19.06 -1.15
C ASN A 150 -10.59 20.18 -0.23
N ASN A 151 -10.92 19.86 1.03
CA ASN A 151 -11.35 20.82 2.04
C ASN A 151 -10.19 21.30 2.92
N LEU A 152 -8.94 21.02 2.52
CA LEU A 152 -7.72 21.33 3.24
C LEU A 152 -7.59 20.61 4.60
N LYS A 153 -8.35 19.52 4.80
CA LYS A 153 -8.33 18.74 6.04
C LYS A 153 -7.39 17.56 5.93
N THR A 154 -6.59 17.35 6.97
CA THR A 154 -5.81 16.14 7.21
C THR A 154 -6.70 15.02 7.76
N VAL A 155 -6.15 13.80 7.83
CA VAL A 155 -6.86 12.64 8.42
C VAL A 155 -7.30 12.91 9.87
N TRP A 156 -6.57 13.75 10.60
CA TRP A 156 -6.83 14.02 12.02
C TRP A 156 -7.81 15.18 12.28
N ASP A 157 -8.04 16.07 11.32
CA ASP A 157 -8.82 17.30 11.55
C ASP A 157 -10.31 17.04 11.83
N SER A 158 -10.82 15.86 11.47
CA SER A 158 -12.18 15.42 11.79
C SER A 158 -12.21 14.08 12.54
N CYS A 159 -11.05 13.66 13.06
CA CYS A 159 -10.90 12.43 13.82
C CYS A 159 -11.27 12.66 15.29
N PRO A 160 -12.17 11.85 15.89
CA PRO A 160 -12.40 11.87 17.32
C PRO A 160 -11.10 11.60 18.10
N ALA A 161 -10.86 12.34 19.19
CA ALA A 161 -9.65 12.20 19.99
C ALA A 161 -9.46 10.78 20.56
N GLU A 162 -10.55 10.14 20.98
CA GLU A 162 -10.55 8.76 21.49
C GLU A 162 -10.02 7.77 20.44
N PHE A 163 -10.51 7.90 19.20
CA PHE A 163 -10.06 7.06 18.09
C PHE A 163 -8.60 7.36 17.74
N LYS A 164 -8.22 8.63 17.68
CA LYS A 164 -6.83 9.04 17.45
C LYS A 164 -5.87 8.42 18.46
N ASN A 165 -6.24 8.42 19.74
CA ASN A 165 -5.44 7.83 20.83
C ASN A 165 -5.36 6.29 20.76
N THR A 166 -6.32 5.65 20.09
CA THR A 166 -6.35 4.19 19.90
C THR A 166 -5.44 3.78 18.74
N VAL A 167 -5.39 4.61 17.69
CA VAL A 167 -4.58 4.38 16.49
C VAL A 167 -3.13 4.81 16.71
N ILE A 168 -2.91 5.97 17.32
CA ILE A 168 -1.62 6.46 17.78
C ILE A 168 -1.61 6.28 19.31
N PRO A 169 -1.12 5.16 19.85
CA PRO A 169 -0.97 5.03 21.28
C PRO A 169 -0.07 6.17 21.77
N VAL A 170 -0.64 7.05 22.58
CA VAL A 170 0.14 8.01 23.36
C VAL A 170 1.00 7.16 24.28
N GLU A 171 2.32 7.22 24.13
CA GLU A 171 3.23 6.77 25.18
C GLU A 171 2.91 7.60 26.42
N ILE A 172 2.07 7.08 27.30
CA ILE A 172 1.97 7.59 28.66
C ILE A 172 3.26 7.10 29.31
N PRO A 173 4.20 7.99 29.69
CA PRO A 173 5.37 7.55 30.44
C PRO A 173 4.84 6.85 31.67
N GLN A 174 5.12 5.55 31.80
CA GLN A 174 5.00 4.89 33.09
C GLN A 174 5.87 5.70 34.06
N PRO A 175 5.46 5.95 35.31
CA PRO A 175 6.36 6.50 36.30
C PRO A 175 7.50 5.50 36.51
N GLU A 176 8.57 5.64 35.74
CA GLU A 176 9.78 4.84 35.89
C GLU A 176 10.44 5.24 37.21
N ASP A 177 10.72 4.23 38.04
CA ASP A 177 11.47 4.38 39.28
C ASP A 177 12.88 4.89 38.91
N ASN A 178 13.05 6.20 39.09
CA ASN A 178 14.07 7.00 38.45
C ASN A 178 15.41 6.92 39.21
N SER A 179 15.99 5.72 39.28
CA SER A 179 17.25 5.50 40.00
C SER A 179 18.43 5.06 39.15
N ASN A 180 18.29 4.74 37.84
CA ASN A 180 19.49 4.40 37.04
C ASN A 180 19.40 4.40 35.51
N LYS A 181 18.66 5.32 34.87
CA LYS A 181 18.89 5.61 33.44
C LYS A 181 18.95 7.10 33.20
N LYS A 182 20.17 7.59 32.95
CA LYS A 182 20.41 8.92 32.38
C LYS A 182 19.64 9.00 31.06
N GLU A 183 18.69 9.93 30.99
CA GLU A 183 18.18 10.43 29.72
C GLU A 183 19.38 10.79 28.84
N LYS A 184 19.53 10.08 27.72
CA LYS A 184 20.57 10.37 26.74
C LYS A 184 20.05 11.48 25.83
N PRO A 185 20.77 12.61 25.69
CA PRO A 185 20.31 13.71 24.87
C PRO A 185 20.25 13.32 23.39
N ALA A 186 19.51 14.10 22.59
CA ALA A 186 19.39 14.00 21.13
C ALA A 186 20.72 13.91 20.34
N GLU A 187 21.87 14.09 21.00
CA GLU A 187 23.20 13.82 20.46
C GLU A 187 23.41 12.34 20.08
N ASP A 188 22.74 11.41 20.75
CA ASP A 188 22.89 9.96 20.51
C ASP A 188 22.21 9.46 19.22
N GLU A 189 21.10 10.09 18.78
CA GLU A 189 20.47 9.74 17.49
C GLU A 189 21.40 10.08 16.31
N MET A 190 22.15 11.19 16.43
CA MET A 190 23.13 11.59 15.43
C MET A 190 24.38 10.69 15.46
N GLN A 191 24.70 10.12 16.62
CA GLN A 191 25.79 9.15 16.75
C GLN A 191 25.42 7.80 16.10
N TRP A 192 24.18 7.32 16.28
CA TRP A 192 23.67 6.11 15.62
C TRP A 192 23.70 6.20 14.08
N LEU A 193 23.42 7.39 13.52
CA LEU A 193 23.49 7.64 12.07
C LEU A 193 24.92 7.53 11.51
N LYS A 194 25.93 7.92 12.29
CA LYS A 194 27.34 7.88 11.86
C LYS A 194 27.83 6.44 11.63
N ASP A 195 27.34 5.49 12.43
CA ASP A 195 27.77 4.09 12.40
C ASP A 195 27.06 3.25 11.31
N LYS A 196 25.93 3.73 10.77
CA LYS A 196 25.08 2.99 9.80
C LYS A 196 25.48 3.26 8.34
N LYS A 197 25.98 2.25 7.62
CA LYS A 197 26.33 2.34 6.18
C LYS A 197 25.12 2.69 5.30
N CYS A 198 25.37 3.46 4.23
CA CYS A 198 24.34 3.73 3.22
C CYS A 198 23.73 2.42 2.67
N CYS A 199 22.40 2.33 2.58
CA CYS A 199 21.73 1.11 2.15
C CYS A 199 22.08 0.71 0.71
N MET A 200 22.36 1.68 -0.17
CA MET A 200 22.64 1.50 -1.60
C MET A 200 24.12 1.22 -1.88
N CYS A 201 25.03 2.15 -1.54
CA CYS A 201 26.45 2.03 -1.88
C CYS A 201 27.32 1.41 -0.77
N LYS A 202 26.75 1.16 0.43
CA LYS A 202 27.47 0.68 1.63
C LYS A 202 28.59 1.59 2.13
N ASN A 203 28.74 2.80 1.58
CA ASN A 203 29.74 3.77 2.04
C ASN A 203 29.36 4.44 3.36
N MET A 204 30.40 4.92 4.05
CA MET A 204 30.31 5.73 5.25
C MET A 204 30.62 7.20 4.94
N ASP A 205 29.69 7.92 4.33
CA ASP A 205 29.84 9.37 4.06
C ASP A 205 29.33 10.21 5.24
N ALA A 206 29.86 11.42 5.47
CA ALA A 206 29.51 12.21 6.67
C ALA A 206 28.06 12.75 6.68
N GLU A 207 27.44 12.91 5.51
CA GLU A 207 26.08 13.43 5.36
C GLU A 207 25.14 12.34 4.84
N ARG A 208 24.24 11.87 5.72
CA ARG A 208 23.26 10.81 5.44
C ARG A 208 21.88 11.24 5.91
N ILE A 209 20.87 10.78 5.19
CA ILE A 209 19.45 10.98 5.48
C ILE A 209 18.88 9.67 6.01
N LEU A 210 18.16 9.74 7.13
CA LEU A 210 17.39 8.61 7.65
C LEU A 210 16.14 8.41 6.79
N LEU A 211 15.94 7.20 6.28
CA LEU A 211 14.73 6.87 5.53
C LEU A 211 13.53 6.70 6.47
N PRO A 212 12.29 6.89 5.98
CA PRO A 212 11.07 6.82 6.81
C PRO A 212 10.93 5.54 7.63
N CYS A 213 11.50 4.43 7.16
CA CYS A 213 11.47 3.16 7.88
C CYS A 213 12.34 3.14 9.15
N ARG A 214 13.16 4.17 9.41
CA ARG A 214 14.14 4.29 10.50
C ARG A 214 15.19 3.16 10.60
N HIS A 215 15.17 2.18 9.70
CA HIS A 215 16.15 1.09 9.65
C HIS A 215 17.29 1.34 8.65
N CYS A 216 17.04 2.21 7.67
CA CYS A 216 17.92 2.44 6.53
C CYS A 216 18.34 3.90 6.44
N VAL A 217 19.59 4.13 6.04
CA VAL A 217 20.14 5.45 5.78
C VAL A 217 20.66 5.54 4.35
N LEU A 218 20.56 6.72 3.77
CA LEU A 218 20.96 7.00 2.40
C LEU A 218 21.98 8.15 2.37
N CYS A 219 23.09 7.99 1.64
CA CYS A 219 24.02 9.10 1.46
C CYS A 219 23.53 10.04 0.35
N ASN A 220 23.92 11.32 0.44
CA ASN A 220 23.52 12.35 -0.52
C ASN A 220 23.81 11.99 -1.98
N ASN A 221 24.89 11.27 -2.25
CA ASN A 221 25.24 10.82 -3.61
C ASN A 221 24.29 9.73 -4.16
N CYS A 222 23.67 8.93 -3.26
CA CYS A 222 22.70 7.91 -3.65
C CYS A 222 21.26 8.45 -3.64
N THR A 223 21.01 9.63 -3.06
CA THR A 223 19.68 10.26 -3.01
C THR A 223 19.04 10.41 -4.39
N PRO A 224 19.69 10.98 -5.42
CA PRO A 224 19.06 11.11 -6.74
C PRO A 224 18.67 9.77 -7.37
N LYS A 225 19.54 8.76 -7.24
CA LYS A 225 19.30 7.42 -7.80
C LYS A 225 18.21 6.66 -7.05
N PHE A 226 18.14 6.84 -5.72
CA PHE A 226 17.06 6.34 -4.90
C PHE A 226 15.73 6.99 -5.25
N LEU A 227 15.74 8.28 -5.62
CA LEU A 227 14.52 9.00 -5.99
C LEU A 227 13.82 8.45 -7.26
N GLU A 228 14.57 7.74 -8.09
CA GLU A 228 14.10 7.15 -9.35
C GLU A 228 13.78 5.65 -9.22
N GLN A 229 13.90 5.07 -8.03
CA GLN A 229 13.83 3.62 -7.81
C GLN A 229 12.91 3.25 -6.65
N TYR A 230 12.21 2.13 -6.81
CA TYR A 230 11.55 1.45 -5.71
C TYR A 230 12.60 0.87 -4.75
N PHE A 231 12.49 1.18 -3.45
CA PHE A 231 13.37 0.63 -2.43
C PHE A 231 12.56 -0.07 -1.34
N GLN A 232 12.80 -1.38 -1.19
CA GLN A 232 12.25 -2.15 -0.08
C GLN A 232 13.28 -2.23 1.04
N CYS A 233 12.88 -1.84 2.26
CA CYS A 233 13.74 -1.98 3.42
C CYS A 233 14.09 -3.46 3.66
N PRO A 234 15.38 -3.86 3.70
CA PRO A 234 15.75 -5.25 3.92
C PRO A 234 15.36 -5.77 5.31
N VAL A 235 15.21 -4.87 6.29
CA VAL A 235 14.92 -5.18 7.69
C VAL A 235 13.42 -5.32 7.94
N CYS A 236 12.65 -4.24 7.74
CA CYS A 236 11.21 -4.24 8.02
C CYS A 236 10.31 -4.49 6.80
N LYS A 237 10.91 -4.72 5.62
CA LYS A 237 10.18 -4.96 4.35
C LYS A 237 9.29 -3.83 3.86
N MET A 238 9.25 -2.70 4.58
CA MET A 238 8.55 -1.48 4.20
C MET A 238 9.03 -0.96 2.84
N ALA A 239 8.08 -0.75 1.93
CA ALA A 239 8.31 -0.08 0.66
C ALA A 239 8.50 1.42 0.92
N ILE A 240 9.64 1.97 0.52
CA ILE A 240 9.94 3.39 0.63
C ILE A 240 9.83 3.99 -0.76
N PHE A 241 8.85 4.87 -0.93
CA PHE A 241 8.66 5.63 -2.14
C PHE A 241 9.38 6.96 -2.01
N ALA A 242 10.21 7.24 -3.01
CA ALA A 242 10.66 8.59 -3.25
C ALA A 242 9.49 9.44 -3.75
N ALA A 243 9.27 10.60 -3.11
CA ALA A 243 8.42 11.62 -3.70
C ALA A 243 9.01 11.98 -5.07
N ALA A 244 8.33 11.58 -6.14
CA ALA A 244 8.64 12.03 -7.49
C ALA A 244 8.69 13.56 -7.45
N LYS A 245 9.79 14.15 -7.95
CA LYS A 245 9.98 15.60 -8.06
C LYS A 245 8.72 16.25 -8.62
N GLN A 246 8.20 17.25 -7.89
CA GLN A 246 7.35 18.29 -8.48
C GLN A 246 8.14 19.04 -9.55
#